data_AF-A0A485JMM1-F1
#
_entry.id   AF-A0A485JMM1-F1
#
_cell.length_a   1.000
_cell.length_b   1.000
_cell.length_c   1.000
_cell.angle_alpha   90.00
_cell.angle_beta   90.00
_cell.angle_gamma   90.00
#
_symmetry.space_group_name_H-M   'P 1'
#
loop_
_entity.id
_entity.type
_entity.pdbx_description
1 polymer ?
#
loop_
_entity_poly.entity_id
_entity_poly.type
_entity_poly.pdbx_seq_one_letter_code
_entity_poly.pdbx_strand_id
1 'polypeptide(L)' 'MIDNYWQTESGWPIMAIARGLDDRPTRLGSPGVPMYGYNVQLLNEVTGEPCGVNEKGMLVVEGPLPPGCIQTIWGR' A
#
# COMPACT_ATOMS: atom_id res chain seq x y z
N MET A 1 -10.40 -5.66 15.14
CA MET A 1 -9.31 -4.67 15.08
C MET A 1 -8.96 -4.49 13.62
N ILE A 2 -8.86 -3.26 13.11
CA ILE A 2 -8.42 -3.00 11.73
C ILE A 2 -7.00 -2.45 11.82
N ASP A 3 -6.08 -3.10 11.13
CA ASP A 3 -4.70 -2.65 10.99
C ASP A 3 -4.59 -1.86 9.68
N ASN A 4 -4.09 -0.62 9.77
CA ASN A 4 -4.01 0.31 8.65
C ASN A 4 -2.54 0.68 8.44
N TYR A 5 -2.03 0.43 7.24
CA TYR A 5 -0.66 0.78 6.88
C TYR A 5 -0.62 2.05 6.01
N TRP A 6 0.16 3.05 6.44
CA TRP A 6 0.28 4.36 5.82
C TRP A 6 1.61 5.03 6.18
N GLN A 7 1.97 6.08 5.43
CA GLN A 7 3.15 6.90 5.67
C GLN A 7 2.82 8.39 5.50
N THR A 8 3.64 9.29 6.06
CA THR A 8 3.47 10.75 5.95
C THR A 8 3.29 11.21 4.50
N GLU A 9 4.04 10.63 3.56
CA GLU A 9 4.03 10.95 2.14
C GLU A 9 2.75 10.52 1.42
N SER A 10 2.11 9.46 1.93
CA SER A 10 0.85 8.95 1.36
C SER A 10 -0.36 9.80 1.77
N GLY A 11 -0.29 10.47 2.93
CA GLY A 11 -1.37 11.29 3.49
C GLY A 11 -2.58 10.51 4.02
N TRP A 12 -2.77 9.26 3.60
CA TRP A 12 -3.90 8.40 4.00
C TRP A 12 -3.57 6.90 3.79
N PRO A 13 -4.37 5.96 4.33
CA PRO A 13 -4.06 4.53 4.28
C PRO A 13 -3.79 3.96 2.89
N ILE A 14 -2.62 3.33 2.74
CA ILE A 14 -2.22 2.60 1.54
C ILE A 14 -2.85 1.20 1.54
N MET A 15 -2.81 0.51 2.69
CA MET A 15 -3.46 -0.78 2.89
C MET A 15 -4.35 -0.74 4.13
N ALA A 16 -5.59 -1.18 3.97
CA ALA A 16 -6.55 -1.32 5.05
C ALA A 16 -7.67 -2.31 4.66
N ILE A 17 -8.60 -2.57 5.57
CA ILE A 17 -9.90 -3.18 5.25
C ILE A 17 -10.95 -2.07 5.20
N ALA A 18 -11.52 -1.82 4.01
CA ALA A 18 -12.54 -0.80 3.77
C ALA A 18 -13.92 -1.24 4.27
N ARG A 19 -14.07 -1.38 5.60
CA ARG A 19 -15.35 -1.74 6.23
C ARG A 19 -16.45 -0.75 5.84
N GLY A 20 -17.60 -1.29 5.45
CA GLY A 20 -18.74 -0.53 4.94
C GLY A 20 -18.81 -0.43 3.42
N LEU A 21 -17.72 -0.74 2.70
CA LEU A 21 -17.71 -0.83 1.23
C LEU A 21 -17.40 -2.27 0.76
N ASP A 22 -16.36 -2.89 1.33
CA ASP A 22 -15.98 -4.28 1.07
C ASP A 22 -15.55 -4.93 2.39
N ASP A 23 -16.51 -5.57 3.07
CA ASP A 23 -16.27 -6.16 4.39
C ASP A 23 -15.59 -7.53 4.23
N ARG A 24 -14.26 -7.52 4.35
CA ARG A 24 -13.42 -8.72 4.31
C ARG A 24 -12.98 -9.13 5.71
N PRO A 25 -12.75 -10.44 5.94
CA PRO A 25 -12.23 -10.90 7.23
C PRO A 25 -10.85 -10.31 7.48
N THR A 26 -10.66 -9.74 8.68
CA THR A 26 -9.37 -9.23 9.13
C THR A 26 -8.44 -10.38 9.50
N ARG A 27 -7.15 -10.31 9.13
CA ARG A 27 -6.10 -11.24 9.58
C ARG A 27 -5.14 -10.49 10.52
N LEU A 28 -4.95 -11.01 11.73
CA LEU A 28 -4.02 -10.41 12.69
C LEU A 28 -2.60 -10.36 12.12
N GLY A 29 -1.93 -9.21 12.25
CA GLY A 29 -0.61 -8.95 11.67
C GLY A 29 -0.62 -8.67 10.16
N SER A 30 -1.80 -8.48 9.56
CA SER A 30 -1.97 -8.14 8.16
C SER A 30 -2.73 -6.82 8.03
N PRO A 31 -2.19 -5.83 7.32
CA PRO A 31 -2.83 -4.52 7.11
C PRO A 31 -3.99 -4.56 6.08
N GLY A 32 -4.52 -5.75 5.78
CA GLY A 32 -5.59 -5.91 4.80
C GLY A 32 -5.13 -5.87 3.34
N VAL A 33 -5.84 -5.11 2.51
CA VAL A 33 -5.66 -5.04 1.06
C VAL A 33 -5.36 -3.61 0.60
N PRO A 34 -4.80 -3.40 -0.60
CA PRO A 34 -4.59 -2.07 -1.14
C PRO A 34 -5.88 -1.26 -1.20
N MET A 35 -5.82 -0.01 -0.73
CA MET A 35 -6.93 0.92 -0.80
C MET A 35 -7.12 1.43 -2.23
N TYR A 36 -8.36 1.84 -2.55
CA TYR A 36 -8.73 2.28 -3.90
C TYR A 36 -7.81 3.38 -4.43
N GLY A 37 -7.27 3.22 -5.64
CA GLY A 37 -6.35 4.18 -6.24
C GLY A 37 -4.87 3.91 -5.96
N TYR A 38 -4.54 3.03 -5.01
CA TYR A 38 -3.18 2.51 -4.86
C TYR A 38 -3.01 1.22 -5.67
N ASN A 39 -2.22 1.28 -6.74
CA ASN A 39 -1.77 0.09 -7.46
C ASN A 39 -0.51 -0.48 -6.77
N VAL A 40 -0.73 -1.22 -5.68
CA VAL A 40 0.35 -1.77 -4.87
C VAL A 40 0.93 -3.02 -5.53
N GLN A 41 2.24 -3.04 -5.71
CA GLN A 41 2.99 -4.23 -6.14
C GLN A 41 4.06 -4.58 -5.11
N LEU A 42 4.49 -5.84 -5.14
CA LEU A 42 5.62 -6.31 -4.35
C LEU A 42 6.74 -6.68 -5.32
N LEU A 43 7.86 -5.98 -5.25
CA LEU A 43 9.01 -6.21 -6.12
C LEU A 43 10.18 -6.75 -5.31
N ASN A 44 10.96 -7.64 -5.90
CA ASN A 44 12.20 -8.10 -5.29
C ASN A 44 13.21 -6.95 -5.24
N GLU A 45 13.81 -6.73 -4.06
CA GLU A 45 14.73 -5.60 -3.82
C GLU A 45 15.98 -5.62 -4.73
N VAL A 46 16.40 -6.82 -5.18
CA VAL A 46 17.63 -7.00 -5.95
C VAL A 46 17.35 -7.05 -7.45
N THR A 47 16.32 -7.80 -7.86
CA THR A 47 16.04 -8.00 -9.30
C THR A 47 15.07 -6.96 -9.87
N GLY A 48 14.25 -6.34 -9.02
CA GLY A 48 13.16 -5.45 -9.45
C GLY A 48 11.98 -6.19 -10.07
N GLU A 49 11.96 -7.52 -10.08
CA GLU A 49 10.87 -8.32 -10.62
C GLU A 49 9.73 -8.54 -9.60
N PRO A 50 8.49 -8.81 -10.04
CA PRO A 50 7.39 -9.10 -9.13
C PRO A 50 7.65 -10.31 -8.24
N CYS A 51 7.45 -10.15 -6.94
CA CYS A 51 7.56 -11.22 -5.96
C CYS A 51 6.40 -12.21 -6.06
N GLY A 52 6.69 -13.49 -5.80
CA GLY A 52 5.70 -14.54 -5.70
C GLY A 52 4.93 -14.56 -4.37
N VAL A 53 3.95 -15.46 -4.26
CA VAL A 53 3.22 -15.69 -3.01
C VAL A 53 4.18 -16.19 -1.93
N ASN A 54 4.11 -15.59 -0.73
CA ASN A 54 5.01 -15.85 0.41
C ASN A 54 6.48 -15.47 0.19
N GLU A 55 6.78 -14.65 -0.81
CA GLU A 55 8.11 -14.07 -0.99
C GLU A 55 8.17 -12.68 -0.34
N LYS A 56 9.30 -12.35 0.31
CA LYS A 56 9.54 -11.02 0.85
C LYS A 56 10.05 -10.11 -0.27
N GLY A 57 9.48 -8.92 -0.36
CA GLY A 57 9.95 -7.88 -1.28
C GLY A 57 9.71 -6.47 -0.75
N MET A 58 10.02 -5.51 -1.60
CA MET A 58 9.75 -4.09 -1.41
C MET A 58 8.32 -3.78 -1.86
N LEU A 59 7.56 -3.13 -0.97
CA LEU A 59 6.23 -2.63 -1.31
C LEU A 59 6.38 -1.36 -2.15
N VAL A 60 5.80 -1.37 -3.35
CA VAL A 60 5.82 -0.23 -4.26
C VAL A 60 4.41 0.13 -4.71
N VAL A 61 4.23 1.37 -5.12
CA VAL A 61 2.97 1.83 -5.73
C VAL A 61 3.28 2.22 -7.18
N GLU A 62 2.69 1.51 -8.12
CA GLU A 62 2.77 1.87 -9.53
C GLU A 62 1.96 3.15 -9.78
N GLY A 63 2.57 4.10 -10.48
CA GLY A 63 1.96 5.40 -10.73
C GLY A 63 0.78 5.36 -11.70
N PRO A 64 -0.06 6.41 -11.70
CA PRO A 64 0.06 7.61 -10.88
C PRO A 64 -0.34 7.38 -9.41
N LEU A 65 0.29 8.11 -8.49
CA LEU A 65 -0.11 8.10 -7.09
C LEU A 65 -1.53 8.63 -6.92
N PRO A 66 -2.31 8.09 -5.97
CA PRO A 66 -3.67 8.54 -5.76
C PRO A 66 -3.72 9.98 -5.20
N PRO A 67 -4.90 10.63 -5.27
CA PRO A 67 -5.10 11.95 -4.68
C PRO A 67 -4.70 12.00 -3.20
N GLY A 68 -4.10 13.11 -2.78
CA GLY A 68 -3.70 13.34 -1.39
C GLY A 68 -2.27 12.91 -1.06
N CYS A 69 -1.57 12.22 -1.97
CA CYS A 69 -0.13 11.99 -1.82
C CYS A 69 0.67 13.28 -2.04
N ILE A 70 1.83 13.38 -1.37
CA ILE A 70 2.76 14.49 -1.56
C ILE A 70 3.22 14.54 -3.03
N GLN A 71 3.21 15.74 -3.63
CA GLN A 71 3.61 15.91 -5.02
C GLN A 71 5.11 16.17 -5.18
N THR A 72 5.72 16.85 -4.20
CA THR A 72 7.13 17.22 -4.21
C THR A 72 7.63 17.52 -2.80
N ILE A 73 8.94 17.51 -2.61
CA ILE A 73 9.60 17.99 -1.39
C ILE A 73 9.90 19.48 -1.56
N TRP A 74 9.59 20.27 -0.54
CA TRP A 74 9.90 21.70 -0.55
C TRP A 74 11.41 21.95 -0.51
N GLY A 75 11.90 22.91 -1.32
CA GLY A 75 13.31 23.32 -1.32
C GLY A 75 14.23 22.52 -2.25
N ARG A 76 13.67 21.86 -3.27
CA ARG A 76 14.43 21.31 -4.39
C ARG A 76 14.70 22.37 -5.45
#